data_AF-A0A8T5M843-F1
#
_entry.id   AF-A0A8T5M843-F1
#
_cell.length_a   1.000
_cell.length_b   1.000
_cell.length_c   1.000
_cell.angle_alpha   90.00
_cell.angle_beta   90.00
_cell.angle_gamma   90.00
#
_symmetry.space_group_name_H-M   'P 1'
#
loop_
_entity.id
_entity.type
_entity.pdbx_description
1 polymer ?
#
loop_
_entity_poly.entity_id
_entity_poly.type
_entity_poly.pdbx_seq_one_letter_code
_entity_poly.pdbx_strand_id
1 'polypeptide(L)' 'MEYTLDDIYESAGEELTDKMLAVVGKENILEWFYKPNKVFKGKSPDDLCKEGDYSTLNTVIMDILTAAHGG' A
#
# COMPACT_ATOMS: atom_id res chain seq x y z
N MET A 1 13.30 13.79 6.15
CA MET A 1 13.59 12.64 5.27
C MET A 1 12.53 12.67 4.19
N GLU A 2 12.93 12.74 2.94
CA GLU A 2 12.02 12.70 1.80
C GLU A 2 11.75 11.22 1.52
N TYR A 3 10.49 10.79 1.56
CA TYR A 3 10.15 9.40 1.29
C TYR A 3 10.17 9.15 -0.21
N THR A 4 10.80 8.06 -0.64
CA THR A 4 10.90 7.68 -2.05
C THR A 4 10.22 6.36 -2.33
N LEU A 5 9.90 6.13 -3.61
CA LEU A 5 9.30 4.87 -4.02
C LEU A 5 10.18 3.65 -3.71
N ASP A 6 11.49 3.82 -3.79
CA ASP A 6 12.49 2.80 -3.44
C ASP A 6 12.32 2.30 -1.99
N ASP A 7 11.98 3.21 -1.07
CA ASP A 7 11.78 2.93 0.35
C ASP A 7 10.55 2.02 0.58
N ILE A 8 9.52 2.20 -0.27
CA ILE A 8 8.35 1.32 -0.34
C ILE A 8 8.74 -0.04 -0.91
N TYR A 9 9.55 -0.09 -1.97
CA TYR A 9 10.05 -1.34 -2.54
C TYR A 9 10.84 -2.16 -1.51
N GLU A 10 11.68 -1.51 -0.70
CA GLU A 10 12.43 -2.17 0.38
C GLU A 10 11.51 -2.69 1.50
N SER A 11 10.43 -1.97 1.81
CA SER A 11 9.53 -2.31 2.92
C SER A 11 8.46 -3.33 2.54
N ALA A 12 7.81 -3.15 1.39
CA ALA A 12 6.68 -3.96 0.95
C ALA A 12 7.06 -5.02 -0.10
N GLY A 13 8.21 -4.86 -0.76
CA GLY A 13 8.62 -5.70 -1.88
C GLY A 13 8.05 -5.23 -3.22
N GLU A 14 8.69 -5.68 -4.30
CA GLU A 14 8.38 -5.28 -5.68
C GLU A 14 6.95 -5.61 -6.10
N GLU A 15 6.51 -6.84 -5.86
CA GLU A 15 5.17 -7.29 -6.28
C GLU A 15 4.04 -6.48 -5.63
N LEU A 16 4.18 -6.20 -4.33
CA LEU A 16 3.18 -5.48 -3.54
C LEU A 16 3.17 -3.99 -3.90
N THR A 17 4.36 -3.40 -4.10
CA THR A 17 4.51 -2.01 -4.53
C THR A 17 3.90 -1.78 -5.91
N ASP A 18 4.10 -2.70 -6.85
CA ASP A 18 3.52 -2.61 -8.19
C ASP A 18 1.97 -2.65 -8.16
N LYS A 19 1.39 -3.54 -7.35
CA LYS A 19 -0.06 -3.59 -7.14
C LYS A 19 -0.58 -2.30 -6.48
N MET A 20 0.13 -1.75 -5.50
CA MET A 20 -0.22 -0.47 -4.87
C MET A 20 -0.19 0.67 -5.88
N LEU A 21 0.83 0.71 -6.74
CA LEU A 21 0.97 1.70 -7.81
C LEU A 21 -0.20 1.61 -8.80
N ALA A 22 -0.63 0.40 -9.14
CA ALA A 22 -1.78 0.19 -10.03
C ALA A 22 -3.09 0.72 -9.44
N VAL A 23 -3.26 0.68 -8.12
CA VAL A 23 -4.47 1.15 -7.42
C VAL A 23 -4.45 2.65 -7.15
N VAL A 24 -3.38 3.13 -6.53
CA VAL A 24 -3.31 4.45 -5.92
C VAL A 24 -2.66 5.46 -6.87
N GLY A 25 -1.87 4.98 -7.82
CA GLY A 25 -1.07 5.79 -8.71
C GLY A 25 0.22 6.29 -8.05
N LYS A 26 1.25 6.48 -8.89
CA LYS A 26 2.60 6.91 -8.48
C LYS A 26 2.62 8.23 -7.71
N GLU A 27 1.69 9.14 -8.02
CA GLU A 27 1.63 10.47 -7.41
C GLU A 27 1.11 10.45 -5.97
N ASN A 28 0.28 9.47 -5.62
CA ASN A 28 -0.36 9.39 -4.29
C ASN A 28 0.16 8.24 -3.42
N ILE A 29 0.93 7.31 -3.99
CA ILE A 29 1.38 6.11 -3.26
C ILE A 29 2.20 6.44 -2.01
N LEU A 30 3.06 7.47 -2.06
CA LEU A 30 3.87 7.87 -0.90
C LEU A 30 2.97 8.33 0.25
N GLU A 31 2.02 9.22 -0.01
CA GLU A 31 1.08 9.64 1.03
C GLU A 31 0.27 8.44 1.52
N TRP A 32 -0.26 7.61 0.63
CA TRP A 32 -1.08 6.46 1.01
C TRP A 32 -0.31 5.40 1.82
N PHE A 33 0.96 5.17 1.51
CA PHE A 33 1.80 4.16 2.15
C PHE A 33 2.21 4.52 3.58
N TYR A 34 2.53 5.80 3.82
CA TYR A 34 2.97 6.26 5.14
C TYR A 34 1.84 6.87 5.98
N LYS A 35 0.69 7.20 5.39
CA LYS A 35 -0.42 7.81 6.12
C LYS A 35 -1.37 6.75 6.67
N PRO A 36 -1.77 6.86 7.94
CA PRO A 36 -2.73 5.95 8.52
C PRO A 36 -4.08 6.05 7.82
N ASN A 37 -4.66 4.91 7.48
CA ASN A 37 -5.94 4.85 6.78
C ASN A 37 -6.95 4.03 7.59
N LYS A 38 -8.23 4.42 7.53
CA LYS A 38 -9.34 3.67 8.15
C LYS A 38 -9.44 2.25 7.61
N VAL A 39 -9.03 2.05 6.36
CA VAL A 39 -8.95 0.72 5.73
C VAL A 39 -8.09 -0.24 6.55
N PHE A 40 -6.98 0.24 7.11
CA PHE A 40 -6.08 -0.54 7.96
C PHE A 40 -6.33 -0.28 9.46
N LYS A 41 -7.59 0.00 9.84
CA LYS A 41 -7.98 0.29 11.24
C LYS A 41 -7.16 1.43 11.88
N GLY A 42 -6.73 2.40 11.09
CA GLY A 42 -5.92 3.54 11.54
C GLY A 42 -4.42 3.29 11.52
N LYS A 43 -3.95 2.18 10.94
CA LYS A 43 -2.53 1.94 10.64
C LYS A 43 -2.18 2.40 9.21
N SER A 44 -0.90 2.60 8.94
CA SER A 44 -0.40 2.79 7.58
C SER A 44 0.05 1.45 6.97
N PRO A 45 0.09 1.33 5.63
CA PRO A 45 0.76 0.22 4.95
C PRO A 45 2.19 -0.05 5.46
N ASP A 46 2.96 1.00 5.73
CA ASP A 46 4.28 0.92 6.34
C ASP A 46 4.26 0.21 7.69
N ASP A 47 3.31 0.55 8.57
CA ASP A 47 3.13 -0.14 9.86
C ASP A 47 2.89 -1.64 9.64
N LEU A 48 2.03 -2.00 8.67
CA LEU A 48 1.72 -3.40 8.38
C LEU A 48 2.95 -4.15 7.84
N CYS A 49 3.73 -3.53 6.95
CA CYS A 49 4.99 -4.09 6.47
C CYS A 49 5.98 -4.32 7.63
N LYS A 50 6.12 -3.35 8.53
CA LYS A 50 7.00 -3.45 9.71
C LYS A 50 6.54 -4.52 10.71
N GLU A 51 5.24 -4.73 10.84
CA GLU A 51 4.67 -5.80 11.66
C GLU A 51 4.76 -7.19 10.99
N GLY A 52 5.07 -7.24 9.69
CA GLY A 52 5.08 -8.47 8.89
C GLY A 52 3.69 -8.93 8.44
N ASP A 53 2.67 -8.06 8.51
CA ASP A 53 1.28 -8.35 8.15
C ASP A 53 0.99 -8.01 6.67
N TYR A 54 1.80 -8.58 5.77
CA TYR A 54 1.66 -8.40 4.32
C TYR A 54 0.34 -8.97 3.76
N SER A 55 -0.25 -9.94 4.47
CA SER A 55 -1.51 -10.58 4.09
C SER A 55 -2.68 -9.58 4.12
N THR A 56 -2.79 -8.77 5.19
CA THR A 56 -3.82 -7.73 5.27
C THR A 56 -3.62 -6.68 4.19
N LEU A 57 -2.38 -6.25 3.98
CA LEU A 57 -2.04 -5.27 2.96
C LEU A 57 -2.42 -5.76 1.55
N ASN A 58 -2.01 -6.97 1.16
CA ASN A 58 -2.33 -7.56 -0.14
C ASN A 58 -3.84 -7.79 -0.32
N THR A 59 -4.54 -8.27 0.72
CA THR A 59 -6.00 -8.47 0.67
C THR A 59 -6.74 -7.17 0.37
N VAL A 60 -6.35 -6.08 1.05
CA VAL A 60 -6.95 -4.76 0.83
C VAL A 60 -6.65 -4.24 -0.59
N ILE A 61 -5.42 -4.36 -1.05
CA ILE A 61 -5.04 -3.89 -2.40
C ILE A 61 -5.85 -4.65 -3.47
N MET A 62 -6.00 -5.96 -3.32
CA MET A 62 -6.82 -6.80 -4.20
C MET A 62 -8.31 -6.42 -4.15
N ASP A 63 -8.84 -6.08 -2.97
CA ASP A 63 -10.22 -5.63 -2.80
C ASP A 63 -10.49 -4.31 -3.54
N ILE A 64 -9.56 -3.34 -3.42
CA ILE A 64 -9.66 -2.06 -4.13
C ILE A 64 -9.54 -2.26 -5.65
N LEU A 65 -8.62 -3.11 -6.12
CA LEU A 65 -8.50 -3.45 -7.55
C LEU A 65 -9.81 -4.06 -8.08
N THR A 66 -10.41 -4.97 -7.31
CA THR A 66 -11.68 -5.62 -7.68
C THR A 66 -12.81 -4.59 -7.73
N ALA A 67 -12.88 -3.69 -6.77
CA ALA A 67 -13.87 -2.62 -6.74
C ALA A 67 -13.71 -1.63 -7.91
N ALA A 68 -12.47 -1.32 -8.32
CA ALA A 68 -12.19 -0.40 -9.42
C ALA A 68 -12.57 -0.94 -10.81
N HIS A 69 -12.62 -2.27 -10.98
CA HIS A 69 -12.93 -2.93 -12.26
C HIS A 69 -14.38 -3.48 -12.36
N GLY A 70 -15.19 -3.37 -11.32
CA GLY A 70 -16.49 -4.04 -11.19
C GLY A 70 -17.76 -3.15 -11.28
N GLY A 71 -17.67 -1.93 -11.81
CA GLY A 71 -18.80 -0.96 -11.86
C GLY A 71 -19.21 -0.56 -13.27
#